data_AF-B6B9N3-F1
#
_entry.id   AF-B6B9N3-F1
#
_cell.length_a   1.000
_cell.length_b   1.000
_cell.length_c   1.000
_cell.angle_alpha   90.00
_cell.angle_beta   90.00
_cell.angle_gamma   90.00
#
_symmetry.space_group_name_H-M   'P 1'
#
loop_
_entity.id
_entity.type
_entity.pdbx_description
1 polymer ?
#
loop_
_entity_poly.entity_id
_entity_poly.type
_entity_poly.pdbx_seq_one_letter_code
_entity_poly.pdbx_strand_id
1 'polypeptide(L)'
;MRIFLTTVFLLLPAALWAGCTGTDLRTTLAAGDLARLQARAAAAPFAEGNHWIARRGTRTVHVIGTMHINDPRMEGITEALAPVVRQADLLLMEASPADKAAFERKLGRTPSLMLITEGPTLIDRLPQEEWDSLAAKARKHGVAPWMAAKMRPWFLALSMAVPPCVLRQPDIKNGLDLRLAAAAEQAGVPIRSLEDPMSVIRMLDGDPLEEQVRQLRAYTALLGGGQDDFFTMSEAYFDQQVLHALLLSEQAFLENGALTRAEREEMWAEAMQQLLDQRNRSWIPVIEAAGAGTLVVAAGALHLPGENGVLNLLQQQGYSLERAPF
;
A
#
# COMPACT_ATOMS: atom_id res chain seq x y z
N MET A 1 16.79 60.63 38.61
CA MET A 1 17.44 60.83 37.31
C MET A 1 18.10 59.51 36.90
N ARG A 2 17.80 59.01 35.68
CA ARG A 2 18.26 57.75 35.03
C ARG A 2 17.47 56.50 35.47
N ILE A 3 16.37 56.11 34.82
CA ILE A 3 16.21 55.53 33.47
C ILE A 3 17.19 54.38 33.23
N PHE A 4 16.72 53.15 33.38
CA PHE A 4 17.19 52.00 32.61
C PHE A 4 15.97 51.19 32.18
N LEU A 5 15.66 51.26 30.88
CA LEU A 5 14.80 50.33 30.19
C LEU A 5 15.50 48.96 30.16
N THR A 6 14.82 47.91 30.58
CA THR A 6 15.20 46.54 30.25
C THR A 6 14.10 45.95 29.40
N THR A 7 14.31 46.00 28.09
CA THR A 7 13.48 45.40 27.05
C THR A 7 13.48 43.89 27.22
N VAL A 8 12.35 43.31 27.62
CA VAL A 8 12.13 41.87 27.62
C VAL A 8 11.97 41.42 26.17
N PHE A 9 12.99 40.74 25.63
CA PHE A 9 12.91 40.04 24.35
C PHE A 9 11.98 38.83 24.54
N LEU A 10 10.77 38.89 24.00
CA LEU A 10 9.88 37.74 23.80
C LEU A 10 10.49 36.84 22.71
N LEU A 11 11.45 36.01 23.09
CA LEU A 11 11.82 34.83 22.31
C LEU A 11 10.74 33.77 22.54
N LEU A 12 9.62 33.90 21.83
CA LEU A 12 8.76 32.75 21.57
C LEU A 12 9.62 31.75 20.80
N PRO A 13 9.87 30.53 21.33
CA PRO A 13 10.45 29.51 20.50
C PRO A 13 9.42 29.25 19.42
N ALA A 14 9.73 29.63 18.18
CA ALA A 14 9.11 29.00 17.04
C ALA A 14 9.44 27.51 17.21
N ALA A 15 8.52 26.76 17.81
CA ALA A 15 8.53 25.33 17.72
C ALA A 15 8.53 25.07 16.23
N LEU A 16 9.69 24.67 15.69
CA LEU A 16 9.80 24.07 14.39
C LEU A 16 8.96 22.81 14.49
N TRP A 17 7.66 22.94 14.19
CA TRP A 17 6.87 21.82 13.74
C TRP A 17 7.57 21.39 12.46
N ALA A 18 8.53 20.47 12.59
CA ALA A 18 9.02 19.72 11.46
C ALA A 18 7.80 18.97 10.93
N GLY A 19 7.10 19.61 9.98
CA GLY A 19 5.94 19.04 9.33
C GLY A 19 6.35 17.70 8.74
N CYS A 20 5.45 16.72 8.80
CA CYS A 20 5.61 15.51 8.01
C CYS A 20 5.54 15.94 6.54
N THR A 21 6.69 16.13 5.92
CA THR A 21 6.88 16.62 4.55
C THR A 21 7.81 15.66 3.83
N GLY A 22 7.72 15.60 2.52
CA GLY A 22 8.64 14.84 1.67
C GLY A 22 8.55 15.33 0.24
N THR A 23 9.44 14.81 -0.58
CA THR A 23 9.57 15.20 -1.98
C THR A 23 8.93 14.14 -2.86
N ASP A 24 8.06 14.56 -3.78
CA ASP A 24 7.64 13.69 -4.87
C ASP A 24 8.81 13.50 -5.84
N LEU A 25 9.41 12.31 -5.79
CA LEU A 25 10.59 11.94 -6.56
C LEU A 25 10.34 11.97 -8.07
N ARG A 26 9.07 11.89 -8.54
CA ARG A 26 8.75 12.03 -9.97
C ARG A 26 9.15 13.41 -10.51
N THR A 27 9.09 14.44 -9.66
CA THR A 27 9.40 15.82 -10.02
C THR A 27 10.90 16.14 -10.01
N THR A 28 11.72 15.26 -9.42
CA THR A 28 13.17 15.45 -9.31
C THR A 28 13.97 14.68 -10.35
N LEU A 29 13.30 13.82 -11.13
CA LEU A 29 13.94 13.04 -12.19
C LEU A 29 14.55 13.93 -13.28
N ALA A 30 15.70 13.51 -13.80
CA ALA A 30 16.21 14.07 -15.04
C ALA A 30 15.21 13.80 -16.18
N ALA A 31 15.16 14.70 -17.18
CA ALA A 31 14.18 14.61 -18.27
C ALA A 31 14.20 13.25 -19.00
N GLY A 32 15.38 12.64 -19.15
CA GLY A 32 15.52 11.31 -19.76
C GLY A 32 14.92 10.18 -18.91
N ASP A 33 15.06 10.25 -17.59
CA ASP A 33 14.52 9.25 -16.67
C ASP A 33 13.00 9.40 -16.53
N LEU A 34 12.51 10.65 -16.47
CA LEU A 34 11.08 10.93 -16.49
C LEU A 34 10.42 10.40 -17.77
N ALA A 35 11.02 10.64 -18.94
CA ALA A 35 10.51 10.13 -20.21
C ALA A 35 10.48 8.59 -20.25
N ARG A 36 11.49 7.94 -19.67
CA ARG A 36 11.53 6.47 -19.56
C ARG A 36 10.44 5.94 -18.63
N LEU A 37 10.25 6.58 -17.47
CA LEU A 37 9.18 6.23 -16.53
C LEU A 37 7.81 6.33 -17.20
N GLN A 38 7.54 7.46 -17.87
CA GLN A 38 6.29 7.70 -18.59
C GLN A 38 6.06 6.69 -19.72
N ALA A 39 7.10 6.38 -20.51
CA ALA A 39 6.99 5.39 -21.57
C ALA A 39 6.69 3.97 -21.03
N ARG A 40 7.33 3.59 -19.91
CA ARG A 40 7.06 2.30 -19.25
C ARG A 40 5.63 2.24 -18.70
N ALA A 41 5.17 3.30 -18.05
CA ALA A 41 3.81 3.38 -17.54
C ALA A 41 2.78 3.31 -18.69
N ALA A 42 2.97 4.09 -19.75
CA ALA A 42 2.05 4.13 -20.90
C ALA A 42 1.96 2.78 -21.65
N ALA A 43 2.96 1.92 -21.54
CA ALA A 43 2.93 0.58 -22.13
C ALA A 43 2.07 -0.42 -21.32
N ALA A 44 1.76 -0.12 -20.05
CA ALA A 44 0.97 -1.00 -19.20
C ALA A 44 -0.54 -0.81 -19.45
N PRO A 45 -1.34 -1.89 -19.47
CA PRO A 45 -2.79 -1.78 -19.50
C PRO A 45 -3.33 -0.95 -18.33
N PHE A 46 -4.25 -0.02 -18.62
CA PHE A 46 -4.94 0.77 -17.61
C PHE A 46 -4.01 1.51 -16.62
N ALA A 47 -2.89 2.04 -17.12
CA ALA A 47 -1.83 2.66 -16.30
C ALA A 47 -2.26 3.85 -15.44
N GLU A 48 -3.39 4.49 -15.77
CA GLU A 48 -3.94 5.64 -15.06
C GLU A 48 -5.40 5.45 -14.68
N GLY A 49 -5.82 6.12 -13.61
CA GLY A 49 -7.22 6.17 -13.16
C GLY A 49 -7.50 5.29 -11.95
N ASN A 50 -8.16 5.87 -10.94
CA ASN A 50 -8.53 5.16 -9.71
C ASN A 50 -10.03 4.81 -9.65
N HIS A 51 -10.83 5.18 -10.64
CA HIS A 51 -12.23 4.74 -10.73
C HIS A 51 -12.57 4.34 -12.17
N TRP A 52 -13.04 3.11 -12.31
CA TRP A 52 -13.42 2.51 -13.58
C TRP A 52 -14.77 1.82 -13.46
N ILE A 53 -15.52 1.78 -14.55
CA ILE A 53 -16.79 1.06 -14.64
C ILE A 53 -16.60 -0.07 -15.67
N ALA A 54 -16.66 -1.31 -15.19
CA ALA A 54 -16.67 -2.50 -16.01
C ALA A 54 -18.12 -2.92 -16.29
N ARG A 55 -18.49 -3.14 -17.55
CA ARG A 55 -19.85 -3.57 -17.94
C ARG A 55 -19.82 -4.84 -18.78
N ARG A 56 -20.75 -5.77 -18.48
CA ARG A 56 -20.98 -7.00 -19.26
C ARG A 56 -22.43 -7.43 -19.15
N GLY A 57 -23.19 -7.31 -20.24
CA GLY A 57 -24.64 -7.53 -20.22
C GLY A 57 -25.35 -6.53 -19.29
N THR A 58 -26.14 -7.02 -18.34
CA THR A 58 -26.81 -6.19 -17.32
C THR A 58 -25.94 -5.87 -16.11
N ARG A 59 -24.71 -6.41 -16.06
CA ARG A 59 -23.83 -6.29 -14.91
C ARG A 59 -22.94 -5.06 -15.02
N THR A 60 -22.87 -4.31 -13.92
CA THR A 60 -22.01 -3.14 -13.74
C THR A 60 -21.12 -3.36 -12.53
N VAL A 61 -19.82 -3.18 -12.69
CA VAL A 61 -18.83 -3.26 -11.60
C VAL A 61 -18.04 -1.96 -11.57
N HIS A 62 -18.23 -1.17 -10.53
CA HIS A 62 -17.36 -0.04 -10.21
C HIS A 62 -16.10 -0.57 -9.54
N VAL A 63 -14.94 -0.37 -10.16
CA VAL A 63 -13.64 -0.72 -9.60
C VAL A 63 -12.98 0.57 -9.12
N ILE A 64 -12.76 0.66 -7.80
CA ILE A 64 -12.24 1.84 -7.13
C ILE A 64 -10.91 1.50 -6.47
N GLY A 65 -9.85 2.17 -6.91
CA GLY A 65 -8.53 2.14 -6.31
C GLY A 65 -8.50 2.98 -5.05
N THR A 66 -8.20 2.37 -3.91
CA THR A 66 -8.16 3.03 -2.60
C THR A 66 -6.73 3.23 -2.11
N MET A 67 -6.59 4.13 -1.14
CA MET A 67 -5.39 4.26 -0.32
C MET A 67 -5.81 4.20 1.15
N HIS A 68 -5.16 3.32 1.93
CA HIS A 68 -5.48 3.07 3.35
C HIS A 68 -5.15 4.24 4.27
N ILE A 69 -4.21 5.08 3.85
CA ILE A 69 -3.65 6.15 4.66
C ILE A 69 -4.45 7.41 4.45
N ASN A 70 -4.92 8.01 5.55
CA ASN A 70 -5.72 9.23 5.50
C ASN A 70 -4.94 10.40 4.89
N ASP A 71 -5.62 11.18 4.05
CA ASP A 71 -5.14 12.44 3.50
C ASP A 71 -6.35 13.39 3.31
N PRO A 72 -6.24 14.69 3.64
CA PRO A 72 -7.35 15.64 3.54
C PRO A 72 -8.00 15.71 2.15
N ARG A 73 -7.24 15.46 1.08
CA ARG A 73 -7.76 15.47 -0.30
C ARG A 73 -8.81 14.38 -0.56
N MET A 74 -8.91 13.37 0.31
CA MET A 74 -9.89 12.30 0.20
C MET A 74 -11.33 12.72 0.51
N GLU A 75 -11.55 13.87 1.17
CA GLU A 75 -12.90 14.30 1.55
C GLU A 75 -13.80 14.49 0.32
N GLY A 76 -13.35 15.29 -0.66
CA GLY A 76 -14.09 15.50 -1.91
C GLY A 76 -14.25 14.21 -2.74
N ILE A 77 -13.23 13.35 -2.77
CA ILE A 77 -13.29 12.03 -3.44
C ILE A 77 -14.36 11.15 -2.80
N THR A 78 -14.41 11.15 -1.46
CA THR A 78 -15.41 10.39 -0.70
C THR A 78 -16.82 10.89 -1.00
N GLU A 79 -17.02 12.21 -1.01
CA GLU A 79 -18.31 12.82 -1.35
C GLU A 79 -18.76 12.44 -2.76
N ALA A 80 -17.84 12.43 -3.72
CA ALA A 80 -18.12 12.05 -5.11
C ALA A 80 -18.46 10.56 -5.27
N LEU A 81 -17.78 9.67 -4.53
CA LEU A 81 -17.96 8.22 -4.64
C LEU A 81 -19.04 7.65 -3.71
N ALA A 82 -19.42 8.34 -2.65
CA ALA A 82 -20.45 7.86 -1.72
C ALA A 82 -21.80 7.53 -2.41
N PRO A 83 -22.33 8.31 -3.36
CA PRO A 83 -23.52 7.93 -4.12
C PRO A 83 -23.38 6.61 -4.87
N VAL A 84 -22.20 6.33 -5.45
CA VAL A 84 -21.91 5.08 -6.16
C VAL A 84 -22.02 3.89 -5.22
N VAL A 85 -21.41 3.99 -4.03
CA VAL A 85 -21.47 2.94 -3.01
C VAL A 85 -22.88 2.74 -2.50
N ARG A 86 -23.61 3.83 -2.18
CA ARG A 86 -24.97 3.74 -1.62
C ARG A 86 -26.01 3.16 -2.57
N GLN A 87 -25.75 3.18 -3.88
CA GLN A 87 -26.62 2.61 -4.90
C GLN A 87 -26.22 1.19 -5.32
N ALA A 88 -25.11 0.67 -4.78
CA ALA A 88 -24.62 -0.67 -5.12
C ALA A 88 -25.42 -1.76 -4.40
N ASP A 89 -25.50 -2.93 -5.02
CA ASP A 89 -26.10 -4.11 -4.41
C ASP A 89 -25.13 -4.78 -3.40
N LEU A 90 -23.82 -4.58 -3.58
CA LEU A 90 -22.76 -5.16 -2.76
C LEU A 90 -21.46 -4.39 -2.93
N LEU A 91 -20.77 -4.15 -1.80
CA LEU A 91 -19.39 -3.70 -1.75
C LEU A 91 -18.46 -4.88 -1.48
N LEU A 92 -17.51 -5.13 -2.39
CA LEU A 92 -16.40 -6.05 -2.24
C LEU A 92 -15.15 -5.26 -1.86
N MET A 93 -14.50 -5.64 -0.78
CA MET A 93 -13.23 -5.05 -0.33
C MET A 93 -12.16 -6.14 -0.24
N GLU A 94 -10.87 -5.80 -0.22
CA GLU A 94 -9.80 -6.79 0.04
C GLU A 94 -10.15 -7.66 1.26
N ALA A 95 -10.50 -6.98 2.36
CA ALA A 95 -11.09 -7.58 3.54
C ALA A 95 -12.23 -6.69 4.07
N SER A 96 -13.38 -7.29 4.35
CA SER A 96 -14.49 -6.63 5.03
C SER A 96 -14.07 -6.17 6.43
N PRO A 97 -14.71 -5.12 7.00
CA PRO A 97 -14.43 -4.70 8.38
C PRO A 97 -14.55 -5.85 9.39
N ALA A 98 -15.50 -6.76 9.20
CA ALA A 98 -15.71 -7.93 10.04
C ALA A 98 -14.53 -8.92 9.96
N ASP A 99 -14.06 -9.24 8.76
CA ASP A 99 -12.94 -10.17 8.56
C ASP A 99 -11.62 -9.56 9.01
N LYS A 100 -11.41 -8.25 8.80
CA LYS A 100 -10.26 -7.52 9.33
C LYS A 100 -10.23 -7.56 10.86
N ALA A 101 -11.36 -7.32 11.52
CA ALA A 101 -11.45 -7.42 12.98
C ALA A 101 -11.21 -8.85 13.48
N ALA A 102 -11.68 -9.87 12.75
CA ALA A 102 -11.41 -11.27 13.08
C ALA A 102 -9.93 -11.63 12.94
N PHE A 103 -9.30 -11.14 11.88
CA PHE A 103 -7.88 -11.29 11.61
C PHE A 103 -7.02 -10.64 12.72
N GLU A 104 -7.30 -9.39 13.08
CA GLU A 104 -6.58 -8.68 14.16
C GLU A 104 -6.68 -9.42 15.50
N ARG A 105 -7.87 -9.95 15.85
CA ARG A 105 -8.03 -10.78 17.05
C ARG A 105 -7.19 -12.05 17.01
N LYS A 106 -7.05 -12.67 15.84
CA LYS A 106 -6.23 -13.87 15.67
C LYS A 106 -4.74 -13.56 15.81
N LEU A 107 -4.25 -12.48 15.18
CA LEU A 107 -2.88 -12.02 15.35
C LEU A 107 -2.54 -11.77 16.82
N GLY A 108 -3.43 -11.09 17.58
CA GLY A 108 -3.22 -10.84 19.00
C GLY A 108 -3.19 -12.10 19.88
N ARG A 109 -3.81 -13.21 19.44
CA ARG A 109 -3.84 -14.49 20.16
C ARG A 109 -2.75 -15.46 19.74
N THR A 110 -2.09 -15.22 18.62
CA THR A 110 -1.08 -16.14 18.06
C THR A 110 0.18 -15.35 17.68
N PRO A 111 1.02 -14.97 18.68
CA PRO A 111 2.21 -14.16 18.43
C PRO A 111 3.19 -14.75 17.42
N SER A 112 3.26 -16.09 17.30
CA SER A 112 4.12 -16.80 16.35
C SER A 112 3.81 -16.52 14.88
N LEU A 113 2.65 -15.93 14.57
CA LEU A 113 2.33 -15.44 13.22
C LEU A 113 3.12 -14.18 12.86
N MET A 114 3.48 -13.34 13.85
CA MET A 114 4.17 -12.06 13.64
C MET A 114 5.60 -12.07 14.15
N LEU A 115 5.91 -12.95 15.10
CA LEU A 115 7.20 -13.03 15.77
C LEU A 115 7.86 -14.39 15.57
N ILE A 116 9.19 -14.37 15.46
CA ILE A 116 10.05 -15.54 15.60
C ILE A 116 10.07 -15.90 17.09
N THR A 117 9.34 -16.97 17.45
CA THR A 117 9.20 -17.41 18.84
C THR A 117 10.19 -18.51 19.22
N GLU A 118 10.83 -19.15 18.24
CA GLU A 118 11.76 -20.27 18.42
C GLU A 118 12.94 -20.17 17.46
N GLY A 119 14.08 -20.71 17.87
CA GLY A 119 15.29 -20.77 17.05
C GLY A 119 16.03 -19.44 16.92
N PRO A 120 17.02 -19.37 16.00
CA PRO A 120 17.76 -18.14 15.74
C PRO A 120 16.85 -17.06 15.19
N THR A 121 17.12 -15.83 15.60
CA THR A 121 16.37 -14.62 15.21
C THR A 121 17.03 -13.95 14.00
N LEU A 122 16.49 -12.84 13.49
CA LEU A 122 17.06 -12.20 12.28
C LEU A 122 18.53 -11.78 12.45
N ILE A 123 18.93 -11.36 13.66
CA ILE A 123 20.33 -10.99 13.96
C ILE A 123 21.28 -12.18 13.84
N ASP A 124 20.81 -13.41 14.12
CA ASP A 124 21.61 -14.63 14.06
C ASP A 124 21.65 -15.23 12.64
N ARG A 125 20.72 -14.79 11.77
CA ARG A 125 20.50 -15.35 10.42
C ARG A 125 21.08 -14.50 9.29
N LEU A 126 21.35 -13.23 9.57
CA LEU A 126 21.89 -12.29 8.61
C LEU A 126 23.40 -12.12 8.80
N PRO A 127 24.18 -11.94 7.72
CA PRO A 127 25.52 -11.39 7.83
C PRO A 127 25.51 -10.06 8.59
N GLN A 128 26.55 -9.80 9.38
CA GLN A 128 26.61 -8.62 10.27
C GLN A 128 26.29 -7.30 9.55
N GLU A 129 26.86 -7.08 8.37
CA GLU A 129 26.65 -5.86 7.58
C GLU A 129 25.18 -5.70 7.14
N GLU A 130 24.53 -6.81 6.79
CA GLU A 130 23.12 -6.82 6.39
C GLU A 130 22.21 -6.57 7.59
N TRP A 131 22.53 -7.19 8.73
CA TRP A 131 21.82 -6.93 9.98
C TRP A 131 21.95 -5.46 10.39
N ASP A 132 23.15 -4.88 10.34
CA ASP A 132 23.37 -3.48 10.72
C ASP A 132 22.57 -2.51 9.83
N SER A 133 22.52 -2.78 8.52
CA SER A 133 21.69 -2.04 7.57
C SER A 133 20.20 -2.15 7.90
N LEU A 134 19.70 -3.38 8.13
CA LEU A 134 18.31 -3.63 8.49
C LEU A 134 17.94 -2.98 9.83
N ALA A 135 18.80 -3.10 10.84
CA ALA A 135 18.61 -2.51 12.16
C ALA A 135 18.60 -0.97 12.11
N ALA A 136 19.44 -0.37 11.26
CA ALA A 136 19.43 1.06 11.01
C ALA A 136 18.12 1.51 10.34
N LYS A 137 17.65 0.77 9.32
CA LYS A 137 16.33 1.01 8.69
C LYS A 137 15.23 0.89 9.74
N ALA A 138 15.13 -0.23 10.45
CA ALA A 138 14.15 -0.45 11.52
C ALA A 138 14.12 0.72 12.53
N ARG A 139 15.29 1.18 13.00
CA ARG A 139 15.39 2.31 13.93
C ARG A 139 14.86 3.61 13.33
N LYS A 140 15.18 3.91 12.07
CA LYS A 140 14.65 5.08 11.33
C LYS A 140 13.12 5.05 11.23
N HIS A 141 12.54 3.85 11.25
CA HIS A 141 11.10 3.59 11.23
C HIS A 141 10.45 3.42 12.62
N GLY A 142 11.18 3.70 13.70
CA GLY A 142 10.66 3.61 15.06
C GLY A 142 10.58 2.19 15.62
N VAL A 143 11.12 1.18 14.92
CA VAL A 143 11.24 -0.19 15.40
C VAL A 143 12.61 -0.38 16.05
N ALA A 144 12.63 -0.70 17.34
CA ALA A 144 13.90 -0.96 18.03
C ALA A 144 14.59 -2.23 17.46
N PRO A 145 15.92 -2.25 17.26
CA PRO A 145 16.61 -3.39 16.66
C PRO A 145 16.35 -4.74 17.35
N TRP A 146 16.29 -4.76 18.68
CA TRP A 146 15.98 -5.98 19.43
C TRP A 146 14.56 -6.50 19.18
N MET A 147 13.62 -5.61 18.85
CA MET A 147 12.26 -5.97 18.45
C MET A 147 12.26 -6.46 17.01
N ALA A 148 12.93 -5.73 16.10
CA ALA A 148 13.07 -6.12 14.70
C ALA A 148 13.68 -7.51 14.56
N ALA A 149 14.68 -7.86 15.39
CA ALA A 149 15.30 -9.18 15.39
C ALA A 149 14.28 -10.32 15.54
N LYS A 150 13.23 -10.09 16.34
CA LYS A 150 12.21 -11.07 16.68
C LYS A 150 10.99 -11.01 15.77
N MET A 151 10.89 -10.06 14.85
CA MET A 151 9.76 -9.99 13.92
C MET A 151 9.97 -10.99 12.79
N ARG A 152 8.88 -11.59 12.30
CA ARG A 152 8.93 -12.31 11.03
C ARG A 152 9.17 -11.31 9.89
N PRO A 153 9.87 -11.70 8.81
CA PRO A 153 10.25 -10.78 7.74
C PRO A 153 9.09 -9.98 7.14
N TRP A 154 7.97 -10.63 6.81
CA TRP A 154 6.78 -9.94 6.27
C TRP A 154 6.25 -8.86 7.24
N PHE A 155 6.24 -9.17 8.54
CA PHE A 155 5.72 -8.27 9.57
C PHE A 155 6.67 -7.10 9.83
N LEU A 156 7.98 -7.34 9.76
CA LEU A 156 8.99 -6.29 9.81
C LEU A 156 8.87 -5.35 8.61
N ALA A 157 8.67 -5.89 7.39
CA ALA A 157 8.43 -5.09 6.19
C ALA A 157 7.21 -4.18 6.35
N LEU A 158 6.08 -4.74 6.79
CA LEU A 158 4.86 -4.00 7.03
C LEU A 158 5.03 -2.92 8.10
N SER A 159 5.75 -3.24 9.19
CA SER A 159 6.02 -2.30 10.29
C SER A 159 6.87 -1.09 9.87
N MET A 160 7.60 -1.20 8.75
CA MET A 160 8.41 -0.13 8.19
C MET A 160 7.76 0.55 6.96
N ALA A 161 6.60 0.10 6.50
CA ALA A 161 5.98 0.63 5.28
C ALA A 161 5.56 2.11 5.39
N VAL A 162 5.22 2.57 6.61
CA VAL A 162 4.75 3.94 6.85
C VAL A 162 5.79 4.73 7.65
N PRO A 163 6.20 5.94 7.21
CA PRO A 163 7.14 6.76 7.96
C PRO A 163 6.62 7.18 9.36
N PRO A 164 7.49 7.30 10.38
CA PRO A 164 7.05 7.65 11.74
C PRO A 164 6.33 9.00 11.87
N CYS A 165 6.62 9.97 11.01
CA CYS A 165 5.90 11.24 11.04
C CYS A 165 4.45 11.10 10.62
N VAL A 166 4.16 10.18 9.69
CA VAL A 166 2.82 9.87 9.18
C VAL A 166 2.03 9.12 10.24
N LEU A 167 2.65 8.13 10.92
CA LEU A 167 2.03 7.36 12.00
C LEU A 167 1.55 8.21 13.19
N ARG A 168 2.08 9.42 13.37
CA ARG A 168 1.68 10.34 14.45
C ARG A 168 0.52 11.27 14.05
N GLN A 169 0.08 11.24 12.80
CA GLN A 169 -1.05 12.04 12.37
C GLN A 169 -2.37 11.47 12.94
N PRO A 170 -3.34 12.33 13.28
CA PRO A 170 -4.64 11.89 13.74
C PRO A 170 -5.37 11.11 12.64
N ASP A 171 -6.14 10.10 13.05
CA ASP A 171 -7.01 9.31 12.18
C ASP A 171 -6.30 8.70 10.97
N ILE A 172 -5.01 8.35 11.11
CA ILE A 172 -4.18 7.90 9.97
C ILE A 172 -4.75 6.70 9.21
N LYS A 173 -5.58 5.89 9.87
CA LYS A 173 -6.23 4.72 9.28
C LYS A 173 -7.49 5.04 8.49
N ASN A 174 -8.00 6.28 8.54
CA ASN A 174 -9.24 6.70 7.88
C ASN A 174 -9.04 6.99 6.38
N GLY A 175 -8.44 6.02 5.67
CA GLY A 175 -8.27 6.04 4.23
C GLY A 175 -9.57 5.88 3.45
N LEU A 176 -9.47 5.89 2.12
CA LEU A 176 -10.64 5.82 1.24
C LEU A 176 -11.42 4.50 1.42
N ASP A 177 -10.73 3.39 1.66
CA ASP A 177 -11.34 2.09 1.94
C ASP A 177 -12.31 2.12 3.14
N LEU A 178 -11.89 2.70 4.27
CA LEU A 178 -12.78 2.81 5.45
C LEU A 178 -13.92 3.80 5.23
N ARG A 179 -13.67 4.89 4.48
CA ARG A 179 -14.70 5.88 4.16
C ARG A 179 -15.80 5.29 3.26
N LEU A 180 -15.43 4.48 2.27
CA LEU A 180 -16.38 3.75 1.42
C LEU A 180 -17.12 2.66 2.21
N ALA A 181 -16.44 1.94 3.11
CA ALA A 181 -17.08 0.99 4.00
C ALA A 181 -18.14 1.67 4.88
N ALA A 182 -17.82 2.82 5.48
CA ALA A 182 -18.77 3.60 6.28
C ALA A 182 -19.98 4.06 5.46
N ALA A 183 -19.78 4.49 4.20
CA ALA A 183 -20.87 4.87 3.31
C ALA A 183 -21.79 3.68 2.97
N ALA A 184 -21.22 2.48 2.77
CA ALA A 184 -21.98 1.25 2.57
C ALA A 184 -22.79 0.86 3.82
N GLU A 185 -22.16 0.85 4.99
CA GLU A 185 -22.81 0.54 6.27
C GLU A 185 -23.99 1.47 6.56
N GLN A 186 -23.82 2.78 6.35
CA GLN A 186 -24.87 3.78 6.53
C GLN A 186 -26.07 3.58 5.60
N ALA A 187 -25.85 3.05 4.40
CA ALA A 187 -26.91 2.76 3.43
C ALA A 187 -27.44 1.32 3.51
N GLY A 188 -26.91 0.48 4.41
CA GLY A 188 -27.29 -0.92 4.50
C GLY A 188 -26.82 -1.78 3.33
N VAL A 189 -25.82 -1.32 2.57
CA VAL A 189 -25.20 -2.08 1.49
C VAL A 189 -24.32 -3.17 2.11
N PRO A 190 -24.51 -4.46 1.76
CA PRO A 190 -23.69 -5.52 2.32
C PRO A 190 -22.22 -5.33 1.91
N ILE A 191 -21.31 -5.71 2.80
CA ILE A 191 -19.86 -5.69 2.56
C ILE A 191 -19.34 -7.13 2.65
N ARG A 192 -18.54 -7.55 1.67
CA ARG A 192 -17.87 -8.87 1.65
C ARG A 192 -16.40 -8.73 1.27
N SER A 193 -15.63 -9.75 1.60
CA SER A 193 -14.19 -9.81 1.29
C SER A 193 -13.94 -10.45 -0.07
N LEU A 194 -12.93 -9.93 -0.76
CA LEU A 194 -12.34 -10.53 -1.95
C LEU A 194 -11.40 -11.69 -1.59
N GLU A 195 -10.82 -11.66 -0.38
CA GLU A 195 -9.91 -12.69 0.11
C GLU A 195 -10.03 -12.89 1.63
N ASP A 196 -9.54 -14.04 2.11
CA ASP A 196 -9.28 -14.26 3.54
C ASP A 196 -7.93 -13.63 3.90
N PRO A 197 -7.87 -12.63 4.82
CA PRO A 197 -6.60 -12.03 5.24
C PRO A 197 -5.56 -13.05 5.74
N MET A 198 -6.01 -14.17 6.34
CA MET A 198 -5.10 -15.22 6.77
C MET A 198 -4.46 -15.97 5.61
N SER A 199 -5.08 -15.99 4.42
CA SER A 199 -4.47 -16.61 3.23
C SER A 199 -3.25 -15.83 2.78
N VAL A 200 -3.31 -14.49 2.84
CA VAL A 200 -2.15 -13.62 2.53
C VAL A 200 -1.02 -13.88 3.53
N ILE A 201 -1.30 -13.96 4.83
CA ILE A 201 -0.26 -14.27 5.82
C ILE A 201 0.33 -15.65 5.61
N ARG A 202 -0.50 -16.67 5.36
CA ARG A 202 0.02 -18.03 5.09
C ARG A 202 0.91 -18.09 3.85
N MET A 203 0.61 -17.29 2.83
CA MET A 203 1.44 -17.18 1.63
C MET A 203 2.78 -16.50 1.96
N LEU A 204 2.76 -15.34 2.62
CA LEU A 204 3.97 -14.60 3.00
C LEU A 204 4.83 -15.34 4.04
N ASP A 205 4.21 -16.25 4.79
CA ASP A 205 4.86 -17.05 5.83
C ASP A 205 5.13 -18.50 5.42
N GLY A 206 4.80 -18.88 4.18
CA GLY A 206 4.84 -20.26 3.73
C GLY A 206 6.25 -20.77 3.45
N ASP A 207 7.17 -19.87 3.09
CA ASP A 207 8.53 -20.22 2.72
C ASP A 207 9.43 -20.41 3.96
N PRO A 208 10.55 -21.16 3.84
CA PRO A 208 11.57 -21.24 4.89
C PRO A 208 12.01 -19.84 5.35
N LEU A 209 12.37 -19.68 6.63
CA LEU A 209 12.65 -18.36 7.18
C LEU A 209 13.82 -17.66 6.46
N GLU A 210 14.81 -18.41 6.00
CA GLU A 210 15.94 -17.96 5.18
C GLU A 210 15.46 -17.33 3.86
N GLU A 211 14.43 -17.92 3.25
CA GLU A 211 13.79 -17.40 2.05
C GLU A 211 13.02 -16.11 2.35
N GLN A 212 12.24 -16.11 3.43
CA GLN A 212 11.54 -14.91 3.87
C GLN A 212 12.50 -13.74 4.16
N VAL A 213 13.71 -14.02 4.69
CA VAL A 213 14.77 -13.02 4.90
C VAL A 213 15.25 -12.45 3.57
N ARG A 214 15.39 -13.26 2.51
CA ARG A 214 15.68 -12.77 1.16
C ARG A 214 14.56 -11.84 0.68
N GLN A 215 13.31 -12.31 0.72
CA GLN A 215 12.13 -11.59 0.25
C GLN A 215 11.91 -10.24 0.95
N LEU A 216 12.35 -10.10 2.21
CA LEU A 216 12.27 -8.85 2.97
C LEU A 216 12.76 -7.63 2.18
N ARG A 217 13.81 -7.78 1.38
CA ARG A 217 14.38 -6.67 0.58
C ARG A 217 13.36 -6.14 -0.42
N ALA A 218 12.77 -7.03 -1.21
CA ALA A 218 11.78 -6.68 -2.21
C ALA A 218 10.49 -6.16 -1.57
N TYR A 219 10.01 -6.79 -0.49
CA TYR A 219 8.83 -6.29 0.24
C TYR A 219 9.05 -4.88 0.80
N THR A 220 10.21 -4.60 1.38
CA THR A 220 10.50 -3.25 1.90
C THR A 220 10.78 -2.21 0.83
N ALA A 221 10.96 -2.61 -0.43
CA ALA A 221 11.04 -1.70 -1.56
C ALA A 221 9.64 -1.47 -2.15
N LEU A 222 8.86 -2.54 -2.34
CA LEU A 222 7.51 -2.49 -2.92
C LEU A 222 6.50 -1.80 -2.00
N LEU A 223 6.54 -2.10 -0.70
CA LEU A 223 5.71 -1.42 0.31
C LEU A 223 6.22 0.00 0.63
N GLY A 224 7.40 0.35 0.13
CA GLY A 224 8.06 1.62 0.40
C GLY A 224 8.55 1.75 1.85
N GLY A 225 8.52 2.99 2.35
CA GLY A 225 8.89 3.32 3.72
C GLY A 225 9.82 4.53 3.83
N GLY A 226 10.59 4.84 2.79
CA GLY A 226 11.25 6.14 2.72
C GLY A 226 10.19 7.25 2.85
N GLN A 227 10.58 8.35 3.49
CA GLN A 227 9.69 9.52 3.58
C GLN A 227 9.30 9.95 2.17
N ASP A 228 10.28 10.22 1.30
CA ASP A 228 10.03 10.61 -0.09
C ASP A 228 9.31 9.52 -0.90
N ASP A 229 9.57 8.23 -0.64
CA ASP A 229 8.82 7.14 -1.29
C ASP A 229 7.32 7.20 -0.94
N PHE A 230 6.99 7.44 0.34
CA PHE A 230 5.62 7.60 0.79
C PHE A 230 4.94 8.81 0.16
N PHE A 231 5.63 9.96 0.10
CA PHE A 231 5.08 11.17 -0.53
C PHE A 231 4.92 10.99 -2.05
N THR A 232 5.88 10.36 -2.72
CA THR A 232 5.78 9.98 -4.14
C THR A 232 4.58 9.08 -4.40
N MET A 233 4.36 8.07 -3.55
CA MET A 233 3.19 7.19 -3.63
C MET A 233 1.87 7.97 -3.42
N SER A 234 1.82 8.86 -2.43
CA SER A 234 0.64 9.70 -2.16
C SER A 234 0.31 10.61 -3.33
N GLU A 235 1.30 11.37 -3.84
CA GLU A 235 1.09 12.26 -4.99
C GLU A 235 0.72 11.46 -6.25
N ALA A 236 1.36 10.31 -6.50
CA ALA A 236 0.98 9.42 -7.59
C ALA A 236 -0.45 8.88 -7.46
N TYR A 237 -0.95 8.64 -6.24
CA TYR A 237 -2.33 8.25 -6.02
C TYR A 237 -3.30 9.37 -6.39
N PHE A 238 -3.05 10.61 -5.95
CA PHE A 238 -3.94 11.74 -6.25
C PHE A 238 -3.89 12.18 -7.71
N ASP A 239 -2.75 12.03 -8.38
CA ASP A 239 -2.63 12.19 -9.83
C ASP A 239 -3.24 11.03 -10.62
N GLN A 240 -3.68 9.96 -9.93
CA GLN A 240 -4.19 8.72 -10.52
C GLN A 240 -3.16 8.01 -11.42
N GLN A 241 -1.89 8.06 -11.02
CA GLN A 241 -0.71 7.51 -11.69
C GLN A 241 0.09 6.56 -10.78
N VAL A 242 -0.59 5.75 -9.97
CA VAL A 242 0.05 4.88 -8.95
C VAL A 242 1.14 3.96 -9.50
N LEU A 243 1.06 3.58 -10.77
CA LEU A 243 2.08 2.78 -11.43
C LEU A 243 3.44 3.51 -11.51
N HIS A 244 3.45 4.86 -11.58
CA HIS A 244 4.69 5.63 -11.61
C HIS A 244 5.49 5.45 -10.31
N ALA A 245 4.83 5.45 -9.16
CA ALA A 245 5.49 5.20 -7.88
C ALA A 245 6.07 3.79 -7.81
N LEU A 246 5.32 2.78 -8.26
CA LEU A 246 5.81 1.40 -8.30
C LEU A 246 7.04 1.25 -9.20
N LEU A 247 7.01 1.81 -10.41
CA LEU A 247 8.12 1.72 -11.37
C LEU A 247 9.38 2.45 -10.86
N LEU A 248 9.23 3.50 -10.07
CA LEU A 248 10.35 4.16 -9.40
C LEU A 248 10.94 3.29 -8.28
N SER A 249 10.09 2.71 -7.43
CA SER A 249 10.53 1.76 -6.40
C SER A 249 11.24 0.55 -7.01
N GLU A 250 10.74 0.04 -8.13
CA GLU A 250 11.38 -1.03 -8.91
C GLU A 250 12.77 -0.59 -9.39
N GLN A 251 12.86 0.56 -10.05
CA GLN A 251 14.13 1.04 -10.58
C GLN A 251 15.17 1.20 -9.46
N ALA A 252 14.80 1.86 -8.36
CA ALA A 252 15.66 2.05 -7.20
C ALA A 252 16.10 0.71 -6.58
N PHE A 253 15.19 -0.27 -6.52
CA PHE A 253 15.51 -1.60 -6.05
C PHE A 253 16.50 -2.29 -6.99
N LEU A 254 16.22 -2.30 -8.30
CA LEU A 254 17.05 -2.99 -9.29
C LEU A 254 18.40 -2.32 -9.55
N GLU A 255 18.62 -1.08 -9.11
CA GLU A 255 19.92 -0.38 -9.16
C GLU A 255 20.76 -0.60 -7.89
N ASN A 256 20.21 -1.20 -6.83
CA ASN A 256 20.93 -1.45 -5.58
C ASN A 256 22.01 -2.54 -5.75
N GLY A 257 23.29 -2.17 -5.58
CA GLY A 257 24.46 -2.98 -5.93
C GLY A 257 24.82 -4.16 -5.02
N ALA A 258 24.03 -4.47 -3.98
CA ALA A 258 24.37 -5.54 -3.03
C ALA A 258 24.23 -6.97 -3.58
N LEU A 259 23.41 -7.16 -4.63
CA LEU A 259 23.15 -8.45 -5.28
C LEU A 259 23.50 -8.39 -6.78
N THR A 260 23.36 -9.49 -7.52
CA THR A 260 23.34 -9.45 -8.99
C THR A 260 22.02 -8.87 -9.50
N ARG A 261 22.01 -8.36 -10.74
CA ARG A 261 20.79 -7.83 -11.37
C ARG A 261 19.71 -8.92 -11.50
N ALA A 262 20.09 -10.13 -11.90
CA ALA A 262 19.17 -11.24 -12.09
C ALA A 262 18.46 -11.64 -10.78
N GLU A 263 19.21 -11.72 -9.67
CA GLU A 263 18.62 -12.00 -8.34
C GLU A 263 17.60 -10.93 -7.94
N ARG A 264 17.89 -9.64 -8.23
CA ARG A 264 16.93 -8.57 -7.92
C ARG A 264 15.69 -8.64 -8.81
N GLU A 265 15.84 -8.96 -10.09
CA GLU A 265 14.70 -9.12 -11.00
C GLU A 265 13.80 -10.28 -10.54
N GLU A 266 14.40 -11.41 -10.13
CA GLU A 266 13.67 -12.54 -9.56
C GLU A 266 12.93 -12.15 -8.28
N MET A 267 13.61 -11.55 -7.30
CA MET A 267 12.99 -11.12 -6.04
C MET A 267 11.87 -10.10 -6.22
N TRP A 268 12.03 -9.18 -7.18
CA TRP A 268 10.99 -8.21 -7.51
C TRP A 268 9.77 -8.90 -8.12
N ALA A 269 10.00 -9.81 -9.07
CA ALA A 269 8.94 -10.59 -9.70
C ALA A 269 8.17 -11.46 -8.68
N GLU A 270 8.87 -12.10 -7.74
CA GLU A 270 8.27 -12.85 -6.63
C GLU A 270 7.39 -11.94 -5.76
N ALA A 271 7.88 -10.76 -5.37
CA ALA A 271 7.11 -9.82 -4.57
C ALA A 271 5.86 -9.29 -5.29
N MET A 272 5.97 -8.95 -6.58
CA MET A 272 4.83 -8.58 -7.42
C MET A 272 3.82 -9.71 -7.52
N GLN A 273 4.30 -10.95 -7.72
CA GLN A 273 3.46 -12.12 -7.83
C GLN A 273 2.65 -12.38 -6.55
N GLN A 274 3.28 -12.30 -5.38
CA GLN A 274 2.65 -12.58 -4.09
C GLN A 274 1.77 -11.42 -3.62
N LEU A 275 2.26 -10.17 -3.68
CA LEU A 275 1.55 -9.02 -3.10
C LEU A 275 0.42 -8.50 -4.01
N LEU A 276 0.47 -8.76 -5.32
CA LEU A 276 -0.50 -8.25 -6.29
C LEU A 276 -1.06 -9.36 -7.20
N ASP A 277 -0.26 -9.97 -8.06
CA ASP A 277 -0.79 -10.71 -9.22
C ASP A 277 -1.60 -11.95 -8.84
N GLN A 278 -1.11 -12.74 -7.88
CA GLN A 278 -1.81 -13.93 -7.41
C GLN A 278 -3.15 -13.56 -6.77
N ARG A 279 -3.15 -12.48 -5.96
CA ARG A 279 -4.35 -11.98 -5.28
C ARG A 279 -5.37 -11.48 -6.31
N ASN A 280 -4.94 -10.65 -7.26
CA ASN A 280 -5.78 -10.15 -8.35
C ASN A 280 -6.47 -11.29 -9.10
N ARG A 281 -5.72 -12.34 -9.48
CA ARG A 281 -6.29 -13.52 -10.15
C ARG A 281 -7.30 -14.25 -9.27
N SER A 282 -7.01 -14.41 -7.98
CA SER A 282 -7.92 -15.05 -7.02
C SER A 282 -9.19 -14.25 -6.75
N TRP A 283 -9.18 -12.93 -6.95
CA TRP A 283 -10.35 -12.07 -6.78
C TRP A 283 -11.33 -12.16 -7.95
N ILE A 284 -10.88 -12.46 -9.17
CA ILE A 284 -11.79 -12.50 -10.35
C ILE A 284 -12.93 -13.50 -10.17
N PRO A 285 -12.71 -14.77 -9.74
CA PRO A 285 -13.81 -15.69 -9.47
C PRO A 285 -14.77 -15.18 -8.39
N VAL A 286 -14.26 -14.49 -7.36
CA VAL A 286 -15.10 -13.92 -6.28
C VAL A 286 -15.97 -12.80 -6.82
N ILE A 287 -15.38 -11.90 -7.61
CA ILE A 287 -16.11 -10.83 -8.31
C ILE A 287 -17.18 -11.47 -9.19
N GLU A 288 -16.84 -12.42 -10.06
CA GLU A 288 -17.78 -13.07 -10.99
C GLU A 288 -18.93 -13.78 -10.25
N ALA A 289 -18.65 -14.46 -9.14
CA ALA A 289 -19.63 -15.20 -8.36
C ALA A 289 -20.57 -14.30 -7.53
N ALA A 290 -20.28 -13.01 -7.37
CA ALA A 290 -21.01 -12.12 -6.48
C ALA A 290 -22.51 -11.91 -6.82
N GLY A 291 -22.98 -12.34 -8.00
CA GLY A 291 -24.40 -12.45 -8.36
C GLY A 291 -25.21 -11.14 -8.44
N ALA A 292 -24.65 -10.02 -7.99
CA ALA A 292 -25.30 -8.72 -7.94
C ALA A 292 -25.23 -7.99 -9.30
N GLY A 293 -26.22 -7.13 -9.55
CA GLY A 293 -26.33 -6.36 -10.79
C GLY A 293 -25.34 -5.19 -10.81
N THR A 294 -25.26 -4.46 -9.70
CA THR A 294 -24.32 -3.35 -9.50
C THR A 294 -23.39 -3.66 -8.33
N LEU A 295 -22.11 -3.84 -8.63
CA LEU A 295 -21.06 -4.10 -7.65
C LEU A 295 -20.14 -2.90 -7.51
N VAL A 296 -19.63 -2.69 -6.31
CA VAL A 296 -18.43 -1.88 -6.09
C VAL A 296 -17.33 -2.81 -5.61
N VAL A 297 -16.16 -2.73 -6.23
CA VAL A 297 -14.91 -3.38 -5.82
C VAL A 297 -13.97 -2.27 -5.37
N ALA A 298 -13.65 -2.25 -4.07
CA ALA A 298 -12.71 -1.30 -3.48
C ALA A 298 -11.45 -2.03 -3.01
N ALA A 299 -10.34 -1.83 -3.73
CA ALA A 299 -9.05 -2.45 -3.43
C ALA A 299 -7.94 -1.41 -3.59
N GLY A 300 -6.78 -1.64 -2.98
CA GLY A 300 -5.63 -0.75 -3.07
C GLY A 300 -5.33 -0.40 -4.53
N ALA A 301 -5.11 0.87 -4.82
CA ALA A 301 -5.04 1.37 -6.19
C ALA A 301 -4.01 0.66 -7.07
N LEU A 302 -2.93 0.12 -6.47
CA LEU A 302 -1.91 -0.64 -7.18
C LEU A 302 -2.40 -2.00 -7.72
N HIS A 303 -3.53 -2.51 -7.24
CA HIS A 303 -4.16 -3.73 -7.76
C HIS A 303 -4.87 -3.52 -9.12
N LEU A 304 -5.11 -2.27 -9.53
CA LEU A 304 -5.88 -1.95 -10.73
C LEU A 304 -5.08 -2.09 -12.05
N PRO A 305 -3.91 -1.45 -12.22
CA PRO A 305 -3.20 -1.38 -13.51
C PRO A 305 -2.37 -2.63 -13.82
N GLY A 306 -1.94 -2.75 -15.07
CA GLY A 306 -0.98 -3.75 -15.54
C GLY A 306 -1.60 -5.02 -16.09
N GLU A 307 -0.75 -5.90 -16.64
CA GLU A 307 -1.17 -7.14 -17.29
C GLU A 307 -1.97 -8.06 -16.36
N ASN A 308 -1.61 -8.09 -15.08
CA ASN A 308 -2.27 -8.87 -14.05
C ASN A 308 -3.12 -8.00 -13.11
N GLY A 309 -3.36 -6.74 -13.47
CA GLY A 309 -4.24 -5.84 -12.75
C GLY A 309 -5.70 -6.25 -12.88
N VAL A 310 -6.51 -5.95 -11.87
CA VAL A 310 -7.94 -6.31 -11.82
C VAL A 310 -8.68 -5.77 -13.04
N LEU A 311 -8.32 -4.58 -13.55
CA LEU A 311 -8.97 -3.99 -14.73
C LEU A 311 -8.73 -4.81 -16.00
N ASN A 312 -7.48 -5.23 -16.24
CA ASN A 312 -7.13 -6.04 -17.40
C ASN A 312 -7.73 -7.45 -17.29
N LEU A 313 -7.68 -8.04 -16.09
CA LEU A 313 -8.28 -9.34 -15.84
C LEU A 313 -9.81 -9.33 -16.04
N LEU A 314 -10.50 -8.26 -15.63
CA LEU A 314 -11.93 -8.07 -15.95
C LEU A 314 -12.17 -7.90 -17.45
N GLN A 315 -11.32 -7.14 -18.14
CA GLN A 315 -11.41 -7.02 -19.60
C GLN A 315 -11.28 -8.40 -20.28
N GLN A 316 -10.38 -9.25 -19.80
CA GLN A 316 -10.22 -10.63 -20.28
C GLN A 316 -11.45 -11.52 -19.99
N GLN A 317 -12.24 -11.20 -18.96
CA GLN A 317 -13.55 -11.82 -18.71
C GLN A 317 -14.68 -11.28 -19.62
N GLY A 318 -14.36 -10.41 -20.60
CA GLY A 318 -15.31 -9.87 -21.56
C GLY A 318 -16.06 -8.62 -21.08
N TYR A 319 -15.56 -7.94 -20.04
CA TYR A 319 -16.11 -6.64 -19.66
C TYR A 319 -15.57 -5.52 -20.56
N SER A 320 -16.41 -4.55 -20.90
CA SER A 320 -15.98 -3.24 -21.42
C SER A 320 -15.64 -2.32 -20.26
N LEU A 321 -14.49 -1.66 -20.30
CA LEU A 321 -13.98 -0.80 -19.22
C LEU A 321 -14.05 0.67 -19.66
N GLU A 322 -14.56 1.53 -18.79
CA GLU A 322 -14.64 2.98 -18.98
C GLU A 322 -14.12 3.70 -17.73
N ARG A 323 -13.23 4.68 -17.89
CA ARG A 323 -12.75 5.50 -16.77
C ARG A 323 -13.86 6.44 -16.30
N ALA A 324 -14.04 6.55 -15.00
CA ALA A 324 -15.07 7.39 -14.39
C ALA A 324 -14.45 8.45 -13.46
N PRO A 325 -15.20 9.50 -13.08
CA PRO A 325 -14.71 10.54 -12.17
C PRO A 325 -14.26 9.96 -10.83
N PHE A 326 -13.12 10.44 -10.34
CA PHE A 326 -12.52 10.08 -9.05
C PHE A 326 -12.29 11.35 -8.24
#